data_AF-A0A7U9NE46-F1
#
_entry.id   AF-A0A7U9NE46-F1
#
_cell.length_a   1.000
_cell.length_b   1.000
_cell.length_c   1.000
_cell.angle_alpha   90.00
_cell.angle_beta   90.00
_cell.angle_gamma   90.00
#
_symmetry.space_group_name_H-M   'P 1'
#
loop_
_entity.id
_entity.type
_entity.pdbx_description
1 polymer ?
#
loop_
_entity_poly.entity_id
_entity_poly.type
_entity_poly.pdbx_seq_one_letter_code
_entity_poly.pdbx_strand_id
1 'polypeptide(L)'
;MGYVIDTTEKENINLAPGTVEEEVIQNLWFLYSSLEYDVPLDRALGLNATYIDKPIEAAKALATTDIYDKAEEYEPRAEITNIDFKADYERGILKPIVEVEINGEYEKEEYTE
;
A
#
# COMPACT_ATOMS: atom_id res chain seq x y z
N MET A 1 -14.41 -8.41 4.03
CA MET A 1 -14.73 -8.34 2.57
C MET A 1 -13.43 -8.13 1.83
N GLY A 2 -13.18 -8.87 0.75
CA GLY A 2 -11.94 -8.78 -0.03
C GLY A 2 -11.96 -7.65 -1.06
N TYR A 3 -10.86 -6.89 -1.14
CA TYR A 3 -10.64 -5.77 -2.04
C TYR A 3 -9.29 -5.91 -2.74
N VAL A 4 -9.17 -5.36 -3.95
CA VAL A 4 -7.93 -5.38 -4.75
C VAL A 4 -7.42 -3.95 -4.90
N ILE A 5 -6.18 -3.72 -4.52
CA ILE A 5 -5.47 -2.45 -4.66
C ILE A 5 -4.49 -2.59 -5.81
N ASP A 6 -4.80 -1.96 -6.95
CA ASP A 6 -3.94 -1.93 -8.13
C ASP A 6 -3.22 -0.57 -8.24
N THR A 7 -1.91 -0.56 -8.04
CA THR A 7 -1.07 0.65 -8.18
C THR A 7 -0.75 1.02 -9.63
N THR A 8 -1.21 0.23 -10.59
CA THR A 8 -1.01 0.45 -12.02
C THR A 8 -1.97 1.48 -12.57
N GLU A 9 -3.15 1.58 -11.96
CA GLU A 9 -4.17 2.56 -12.25
C GLU A 9 -4.09 3.76 -11.29
N LYS A 10 -4.63 4.90 -11.73
CA LYS A 10 -4.66 6.11 -10.92
C LYS A 10 -5.95 6.13 -10.12
N GLU A 11 -5.82 6.17 -8.79
CA GLU A 11 -6.97 6.30 -7.90
C GLU A 11 -7.47 7.75 -7.83
N ASN A 12 -8.78 7.94 -7.71
CA ASN A 12 -9.37 9.25 -7.49
C ASN A 12 -9.40 9.55 -5.98
N ILE A 13 -8.58 10.50 -5.54
CA ILE A 13 -8.45 10.84 -4.12
C ILE A 13 -9.70 11.58 -3.63
N ASN A 14 -10.43 10.97 -2.69
CA ASN A 14 -11.51 11.56 -1.93
C ASN A 14 -11.01 11.97 -0.53
N LEU A 15 -11.13 13.26 -0.21
CA LEU A 15 -10.72 13.82 1.09
C LEU A 15 -11.80 13.68 2.18
N ALA A 16 -13.02 13.28 1.80
CA ALA A 16 -14.13 13.00 2.71
C ALA A 16 -14.78 11.65 2.34
N PRO A 17 -14.08 10.52 2.59
CA PRO A 17 -14.61 9.19 2.34
C PRO A 17 -15.91 8.96 3.13
N GLY A 18 -16.88 8.32 2.49
CA GLY A 18 -18.18 8.04 3.11
C GLY A 18 -18.15 6.80 4.00
N THR A 19 -17.21 5.88 3.73
CA THR A 19 -17.06 4.63 4.47
C THR A 19 -15.60 4.37 4.85
N VAL A 20 -15.39 3.48 5.84
CA VAL A 20 -14.05 3.11 6.31
C VAL A 20 -13.31 2.33 5.22
N GLU A 21 -14.01 1.53 4.44
CA GLU A 21 -13.42 0.74 3.37
C GLU A 21 -12.85 1.62 2.26
N GLU A 22 -13.57 2.68 1.86
CA GLU A 22 -13.09 3.66 0.89
C GLU A 22 -11.81 4.37 1.38
N GLU A 23 -11.79 4.75 2.67
CA GLU A 23 -10.63 5.37 3.31
C GLU A 23 -9.41 4.44 3.29
N VAL A 24 -9.58 3.20 3.74
CA VAL A 24 -8.50 2.21 3.85
C VAL A 24 -7.93 1.85 2.47
N ILE A 25 -8.79 1.63 1.47
CA ILE A 25 -8.35 1.31 0.10
C ILE A 25 -7.49 2.46 -0.46
N GLN A 26 -7.92 3.71 -0.26
CA GLN A 26 -7.17 4.87 -0.71
C GLN A 26 -5.82 5.02 0.02
N ASN A 27 -5.81 4.80 1.34
CA ASN A 27 -4.58 4.90 2.13
C ASN A 27 -3.56 3.84 1.72
N LEU A 28 -3.98 2.59 1.52
CA LEU A 28 -3.12 1.52 1.01
C LEU A 28 -2.60 1.83 -0.39
N TRP A 29 -3.46 2.30 -1.29
CA TRP A 29 -3.04 2.70 -2.63
C TRP A 29 -1.97 3.80 -2.57
N PHE A 30 -2.13 4.79 -1.70
CA PHE A 30 -1.16 5.87 -1.51
C PHE A 30 0.16 5.35 -0.92
N LEU A 31 0.09 4.47 0.09
CA LEU A 31 1.25 3.85 0.74
C LEU A 31 2.11 3.09 -0.29
N TYR A 32 1.48 2.23 -1.10
CA TYR A 32 2.18 1.42 -2.10
C TYR A 32 2.64 2.19 -3.33
N SER A 33 2.07 3.38 -3.57
CA SER A 33 2.47 4.26 -4.68
C SER A 33 3.57 5.25 -4.31
N SER A 34 3.91 5.35 -3.03
CA SER A 34 4.93 6.28 -2.50
C SER A 34 6.22 5.54 -2.17
N LEU A 35 7.34 6.26 -2.19
CA LEU A 35 8.63 5.74 -1.71
C LEU A 35 8.99 6.35 -0.37
N GLU A 36 9.76 5.61 0.43
CA GLU A 36 10.37 6.15 1.65
C GLU A 36 11.11 7.46 1.35
N TYR A 37 11.10 8.37 2.33
CA TYR A 37 11.66 9.72 2.26
C TYR A 37 10.89 10.74 1.40
N ASP A 38 9.84 10.37 0.66
CA ASP A 38 9.04 11.32 -0.12
C ASP A 38 8.20 12.26 0.78
N VAL A 39 7.83 11.80 1.98
CA VAL A 39 6.99 12.57 2.91
C VAL A 39 7.86 13.25 3.99
N PRO A 40 7.89 14.60 4.07
CA PRO A 40 8.86 15.30 4.92
C PRO A 40 8.73 15.05 6.43
N LEU A 41 7.50 14.93 6.92
CA LEU A 41 7.20 14.76 8.34
C LEU A 41 7.15 13.29 8.77
N ASP A 42 7.11 12.36 7.81
CA ASP A 42 7.15 10.93 8.03
C ASP A 42 8.00 10.27 6.96
N ARG A 43 9.27 10.03 7.29
CA ARG A 43 10.26 9.51 6.34
C ARG A 43 10.18 8.00 6.15
N ALA A 44 9.51 7.29 7.04
CA ALA A 44 9.33 5.85 6.94
C ALA A 44 8.10 5.50 6.07
N LEU A 45 7.25 6.47 5.75
CA LEU A 45 6.08 6.23 4.91
C LEU A 45 6.47 5.92 3.46
N GLY A 46 5.86 4.87 2.91
CA GLY A 46 6.08 4.41 1.54
C GLY A 46 6.92 3.14 1.48
N LEU A 47 7.08 2.61 0.26
CA LEU A 47 7.89 1.41 0.02
C LEU A 47 9.39 1.75 -0.01
N ASN A 48 10.20 0.84 0.52
CA ASN A 48 11.63 0.95 0.57
C ASN A 48 12.27 0.68 -0.81
N ALA A 49 12.96 1.68 -1.35
CA ALA A 49 13.57 1.62 -2.68
C ALA A 49 14.81 0.69 -2.80
N THR A 50 15.19 -0.07 -1.77
CA THR A 50 16.40 -0.93 -1.80
C THR A 50 16.32 -2.04 -2.86
N TYR A 51 15.12 -2.40 -3.32
CA TYR A 51 14.96 -3.39 -4.39
C TYR A 51 15.30 -2.87 -5.79
N ILE A 52 15.55 -1.56 -5.96
CA ILE A 52 16.04 -0.98 -7.21
C ILE A 52 17.39 -1.63 -7.59
N ASP A 53 17.62 -1.82 -8.89
CA ASP A 53 18.80 -2.50 -9.47
C ASP A 53 18.94 -3.99 -9.19
N LYS A 54 17.96 -4.62 -8.52
CA LYS A 54 17.94 -6.07 -8.34
C LYS A 54 17.24 -6.77 -9.50
N PRO A 55 17.57 -8.04 -9.79
CA PRO A 55 16.77 -8.86 -10.68
C PRO A 55 15.30 -8.88 -10.23
N ILE A 56 14.35 -8.83 -11.17
CA ILE A 56 12.91 -8.69 -10.89
C ILE A 56 12.40 -9.71 -9.86
N GLU A 57 12.87 -10.95 -9.92
CA GLU A 57 12.46 -11.98 -8.96
C GLU A 57 12.95 -11.71 -7.53
N ALA A 58 14.16 -11.16 -7.37
CA ALA A 58 14.66 -10.73 -6.07
C ALA A 58 13.96 -9.44 -5.60
N ALA A 59 13.63 -8.54 -6.54
CA ALA A 59 12.91 -7.32 -6.23
C ALA A 59 11.49 -7.60 -5.72
N LYS A 60 10.77 -8.54 -6.35
CA LYS A 60 9.44 -9.01 -5.89
C LYS A 60 9.50 -9.50 -4.45
N ALA A 61 10.44 -10.41 -4.13
CA ALA A 61 10.54 -10.97 -2.79
C ALA A 61 10.79 -9.90 -1.72
N LEU A 62 11.66 -8.93 -2.00
CA LEU A 62 11.93 -7.83 -1.08
C LEU A 62 10.74 -6.88 -0.94
N ALA A 63 10.09 -6.54 -2.05
CA ALA A 63 8.89 -5.71 -2.06
C ALA A 63 7.74 -6.39 -1.31
N THR A 64 7.58 -7.71 -1.43
CA THR A 64 6.59 -8.47 -0.67
C THR A 64 6.80 -8.32 0.83
N THR A 65 8.03 -8.49 1.33
CA THR A 65 8.33 -8.31 2.76
C THR A 65 8.00 -6.90 3.22
N ASP A 66 8.44 -5.90 2.47
CA ASP A 66 8.21 -4.49 2.79
C ASP A 66 6.71 -4.12 2.75
N ILE A 67 5.94 -4.64 1.80
CA ILE A 67 4.49 -4.45 1.73
C ILE A 67 3.79 -4.98 2.99
N TYR A 68 4.20 -6.14 3.50
CA TYR A 68 3.66 -6.66 4.77
C TYR A 68 4.00 -5.76 5.95
N ASP A 69 5.28 -5.42 6.11
CA ASP A 69 5.74 -4.58 7.23
C ASP A 69 5.05 -3.21 7.23
N LYS A 70 4.95 -2.57 6.06
CA LYS A 70 4.31 -1.26 5.91
C LYS A 70 2.80 -1.30 6.09
N ALA A 71 2.12 -2.35 5.61
CA ALA A 71 0.68 -2.49 5.83
C ALA A 71 0.35 -2.67 7.32
N GLU A 72 1.15 -3.47 8.04
CA GLU A 72 0.98 -3.66 9.49
C GLU A 72 1.21 -2.35 10.27
N GLU A 73 2.21 -1.55 9.89
CA GLU A 73 2.54 -0.30 10.56
C GLU A 73 1.54 0.83 10.26
N TYR A 74 1.18 1.03 8.99
CA TYR A 74 0.44 2.21 8.54
C TYR A 74 -1.07 1.98 8.34
N GLU A 75 -1.50 0.75 8.09
CA GLU A 75 -2.92 0.47 7.85
C GLU A 75 -3.35 -0.90 8.42
N PRO A 76 -3.26 -1.09 9.75
CA PRO A 76 -3.57 -2.36 10.42
C PRO A 76 -5.04 -2.81 10.32
N ARG A 77 -5.92 -1.96 9.77
CA ARG A 77 -7.33 -2.30 9.44
C ARG A 77 -7.45 -3.33 8.32
N ALA A 78 -6.42 -3.42 7.48
CA ALA A 78 -6.39 -4.29 6.31
C ALA A 78 -5.47 -5.49 6.54
N GLU A 79 -6.00 -6.68 6.35
CA GLU A 79 -5.23 -7.91 6.36
C GLU A 79 -4.92 -8.32 4.92
N ILE A 80 -3.63 -8.49 4.59
CA ILE A 80 -3.22 -8.87 3.24
C ILE A 80 -3.52 -10.36 3.02
N THR A 81 -4.30 -10.67 1.99
CA THR A 81 -4.63 -12.05 1.60
C THR A 81 -3.72 -12.55 0.48
N ASN A 82 -3.32 -11.68 -0.44
CA ASN A 82 -2.47 -12.02 -1.58
C ASN A 82 -1.68 -10.80 -2.07
N ILE A 83 -0.48 -11.04 -2.61
CA ILE A 83 0.35 -10.01 -3.25
C ILE A 83 0.79 -10.53 -4.61
N ASP A 84 0.40 -9.82 -5.66
CA ASP A 84 0.86 -10.03 -7.03
C ASP A 84 1.60 -8.79 -7.55
N PHE A 85 2.28 -8.92 -8.68
CA PHE A 85 3.02 -7.83 -9.29
C PHE A 85 2.85 -7.78 -10.80
N LYS A 86 2.54 -6.58 -11.30
CA LYS A 86 2.64 -6.28 -12.73
C LYS A 86 4.06 -5.83 -13.05
N ALA A 87 4.79 -6.68 -13.76
CA ALA A 87 6.15 -6.40 -14.22
C ALA A 87 6.20 -6.04 -15.71
N ASP A 88 6.84 -4.93 -16.05
CA ASP A 88 7.27 -4.60 -17.40
C ASP A 88 8.79 -4.83 -17.48
N TYR A 89 9.18 -5.97 -18.06
CA TYR A 89 10.57 -6.41 -18.14
C TYR A 89 11.42 -5.54 -19.08
N GLU A 90 10.81 -4.90 -20.08
CA GLU A 90 11.54 -4.06 -21.03
C GLU A 90 11.88 -2.70 -20.41
N ARG A 91 10.97 -2.17 -19.58
CA ARG A 91 11.13 -0.87 -18.91
C ARG A 91 11.66 -0.97 -17.49
N GLY A 92 11.75 -2.17 -16.92
CA GLY A 92 12.16 -2.39 -15.53
C GLY A 92 11.15 -1.87 -14.51
N ILE A 93 9.86 -1.84 -14.86
CA ILE A 93 8.79 -1.35 -13.96
C ILE A 93 8.23 -2.54 -13.20
N LEU A 94 8.14 -2.43 -11.88
CA LEU A 94 7.47 -3.38 -11.01
C LEU A 94 6.40 -2.63 -10.21
N LYS A 95 5.14 -3.04 -10.36
CA LYS A 95 4.02 -2.43 -9.63
C LYS A 95 3.26 -3.49 -8.83
N PRO A 96 3.06 -3.30 -7.52
CA PRO A 96 2.30 -4.25 -6.70
C PRO A 96 0.80 -4.17 -6.98
N ILE A 97 0.16 -5.33 -6.94
CA ILE A 97 -1.29 -5.53 -6.90
C ILE A 97 -1.57 -6.32 -5.62
N VAL A 98 -2.22 -5.69 -4.65
CA VAL A 98 -2.39 -6.28 -3.31
C VAL A 98 -3.86 -6.57 -3.08
N GLU A 99 -4.17 -7.80 -2.69
CA GLU A 99 -5.50 -8.18 -2.23
C GLU A 99 -5.55 -8.11 -0.71
N VAL A 100 -6.56 -7.42 -0.18
CA VAL A 100 -6.73 -7.24 1.27
C VAL A 100 -8.15 -7.55 1.71
N GLU A 101 -8.29 -8.01 2.94
CA GLU A 101 -9.54 -8.09 3.66
C GLU A 101 -9.60 -6.99 4.71
N ILE A 102 -10.65 -6.17 4.66
CA ILE A 102 -10.83 -5.07 5.62
C ILE A 102 -11.72 -5.55 6.77
N ASN A 103 -11.18 -5.43 7.99
CA ASN A 103 -11.90 -5.72 9.23
C ASN A 103 -12.66 -4.46 9.66
N GLY A 104 -13.98 -4.46 9.49
CA GLY A 104 -14.86 -3.29 9.61
C GLY A 104 -15.11 -2.74 11.01
N GLU A 105 -14.39 -3.19 12.04
CA GLU A 105 -14.54 -2.70 13.42
C GLU A 105 -13.37 -1.77 13.76
N TYR A 106 -13.52 -0.50 13.40
CA TYR A 106 -12.67 0.57 13.93
C TYR A 106 -13.54 1.56 14.70
N GLU A 107 -13.39 1.58 16.03
CA GLU A 107 -13.91 2.67 16.84
C GLU A 107 -13.00 3.88 16.62
N LYS A 108 -13.52 4.92 15.94
CA LYS A 108 -12.85 6.23 15.93
C LYS A 108 -12.75 6.70 17.36
N GLU A 109 -11.54 6.79 17.91
CA GLU A 109 -11.33 7.61 19.10
C GLU A 109 -11.66 9.06 18.70
N GLU A 110 -12.81 9.56 19.16
CA GLU A 110 -13.15 10.97 19.01
C GLU A 110 -12.10 11.79 19.75
N TYR A 111 -11.31 12.57 19.02
CA TYR A 111 -10.49 13.61 19.61
C TYR A 111 -11.42 14.64 20.26
N THR A 112 -11.49 14.65 21.59
CA THR A 112 -12.07 15.78 22.33
C THR A 112 -11.13 16.98 22.23
N GLU A 113 -11.65 18.10 21.74
CA GLU A 113 -10.98 19.42 21.60
C GLU A 113 -10.32 19.94 22.87
#